data_AF-A0A812XI58-F1
#
_entry.id   AF-A0A812XI58-F1
#
_cell.length_a   1.000
_cell.length_b   1.000
_cell.length_c   1.000
_cell.angle_alpha   90.00
_cell.angle_beta   90.00
_cell.angle_gamma   90.00
#
_symmetry.space_group_name_H-M   'P 1'
#
loop_
_entity.id
_entity.type
_entity.pdbx_description
1 polymer ?
#
loop_
_entity_poly.entity_id
_entity_poly.type
_entity_poly.pdbx_seq_one_letter_code
_entity_poly.pdbx_strand_id
1 'polypeptide(L)'
;KDEPEEYTSKELTNKVTEITQQRGRKAFDRKAYMEKLQKLLVHAAKHGPLEQLYIYASMVSADFDNTGSAFAAMKIEMWNEALTKVNKMLPLLVESHNLIKSGSTDEKAAAADTDVEDPKSHARLQ
;
A
#
# COMPACT_ATOMS: atom_id res chain seq x y z
N LYS A 1 11.25 -27.79 0.75
CA LYS A 1 10.75 -27.22 2.02
C LYS A 1 11.51 -25.93 2.17
N ASP A 2 10.95 -24.83 1.66
CA ASP A 2 11.55 -23.52 1.88
C ASP A 2 11.10 -23.08 3.27
N GLU A 3 12.07 -22.79 4.15
CA GLU A 3 11.79 -22.16 5.43
C GLU A 3 11.04 -20.85 5.17
N PRO A 4 10.05 -20.47 5.99
CA PRO A 4 9.38 -19.20 5.84
C PRO A 4 10.41 -18.10 6.06
N GLU A 5 10.86 -17.44 4.98
CA GLU A 5 11.73 -16.26 5.06
C GLU A 5 11.13 -15.27 6.07
N GLU A 6 11.76 -15.14 7.24
CA GLU A 6 11.37 -14.11 8.18
C GLU A 6 12.03 -12.81 7.73
N TYR A 7 11.20 -11.82 7.40
CA TYR A 7 11.65 -10.49 7.02
C TYR A 7 11.73 -9.63 8.27
N THR A 8 12.74 -8.76 8.37
CA THR A 8 12.64 -7.57 9.22
C THR A 8 11.71 -6.54 8.56
N SER A 9 11.17 -5.58 9.32
CA SER A 9 10.28 -4.52 8.77
C SER A 9 10.95 -3.74 7.61
N LYS A 10 12.26 -3.47 7.73
CA LYS A 10 13.05 -2.81 6.68
C LYS A 10 13.20 -3.67 5.42
N GLU A 11 13.52 -4.95 5.57
CA GLU A 11 13.66 -5.88 4.43
C GLU A 11 12.32 -6.08 3.72
N LEU A 12 11.24 -6.19 4.48
CA LEU A 12 9.88 -6.27 3.95
C LEU A 12 9.55 -5.03 3.10
N THR A 13 9.79 -3.83 3.63
CA THR A 13 9.54 -2.57 2.91
C THR A 13 10.37 -2.48 1.63
N ASN A 14 11.65 -2.86 1.69
CA ASN A 14 12.52 -2.93 0.52
C ASN A 14 11.98 -3.92 -0.52
N LYS A 15 11.50 -5.09 -0.08
CA LYS A 15 10.95 -6.12 -0.97
C LYS A 15 9.66 -5.67 -1.65
N VAL A 16 8.77 -5.01 -0.90
CA VAL A 16 7.56 -4.42 -1.45
C VAL A 16 7.91 -3.35 -2.48
N THR A 17 8.89 -2.49 -2.18
CA THR A 17 9.39 -1.46 -3.10
C THR A 17 10.00 -2.05 -4.38
N GLU A 18 10.79 -3.11 -4.28
CA GLU A 18 11.35 -3.83 -5.42
C GLU A 18 10.24 -4.37 -6.34
N ILE A 19 9.18 -4.92 -5.75
CA ILE A 19 8.03 -5.43 -6.49
C ILE A 19 7.25 -4.27 -7.12
N THR A 20 7.00 -3.18 -6.41
CA THR A 20 6.25 -2.02 -6.92
C THR A 20 6.92 -1.34 -8.11
N GLN A 21 8.25 -1.34 -8.18
CA GLN A 21 9.02 -0.84 -9.33
C GLN A 21 8.81 -1.65 -10.63
N GLN A 22 8.20 -2.83 -10.57
CA GLN A 22 7.84 -3.62 -11.76
C GLN A 22 6.55 -3.10 -12.41
N ARG A 23 5.71 -2.35 -11.68
CA ARG A 23 4.48 -1.75 -12.18
C ARG A 23 4.78 -0.75 -13.30
N GLY A 24 3.94 -0.73 -14.34
CA GLY A 24 4.11 0.16 -15.49
C GLY A 24 5.19 -0.25 -16.50
N ARG A 25 5.93 -1.34 -16.27
CA ARG A 25 6.88 -1.88 -17.26
C ARG A 25 6.15 -2.67 -18.34
N LYS A 26 6.73 -2.74 -19.55
CA LYS A 26 6.15 -3.46 -20.71
C LYS A 26 5.82 -4.94 -20.43
N ALA A 27 6.58 -5.60 -19.56
CA ALA A 27 6.40 -7.00 -19.17
C ALA A 27 5.69 -7.16 -17.81
N PHE A 28 4.88 -6.17 -17.40
CA PHE A 28 4.16 -6.22 -16.13
C PHE A 28 3.06 -7.29 -16.16
N ASP A 29 3.17 -8.28 -15.27
CA ASP A 29 2.13 -9.26 -15.00
C ASP A 29 1.41 -8.91 -13.70
N ARG A 30 0.17 -8.41 -13.81
CA ARG A 30 -0.67 -8.05 -12.66
C ARG A 30 -0.91 -9.24 -11.74
N LYS A 31 -1.16 -10.43 -12.28
CA LYS A 31 -1.49 -11.60 -11.47
C LYS A 31 -0.29 -11.99 -10.61
N ALA A 32 0.88 -12.13 -11.23
CA ALA A 32 2.11 -12.42 -10.51
C ALA A 32 2.47 -11.32 -9.49
N TYR A 33 2.23 -10.06 -9.83
CA TYR A 33 2.42 -8.92 -8.92
C TYR A 33 1.55 -9.05 -7.66
N MET A 34 0.25 -9.29 -7.84
CA MET A 34 -0.70 -9.47 -6.73
C MET A 34 -0.33 -10.67 -5.85
N GLU A 35 0.03 -11.80 -6.46
CA GLU A 35 0.44 -13.00 -5.73
C GLU A 35 1.69 -12.77 -4.89
N LYS A 36 2.70 -12.07 -5.43
CA LYS A 36 3.91 -11.72 -4.67
C LYS A 36 3.60 -10.83 -3.47
N LEU A 37 2.82 -9.77 -3.68
CA LEU A 37 2.43 -8.87 -2.59
C LEU A 37 1.55 -9.58 -1.54
N GLN A 38 0.67 -10.48 -1.95
CA GLN A 38 -0.22 -11.22 -1.05
C GLN A 38 0.56 -12.17 -0.13
N LYS A 39 1.66 -12.76 -0.63
CA LYS A 39 2.58 -13.56 0.19
C LYS A 39 3.27 -12.71 1.26
N LEU A 40 3.73 -11.51 0.90
CA LEU A 40 4.37 -10.58 1.84
C LEU A 40 3.42 -10.08 2.94
N LEU A 41 2.11 -10.07 2.69
CA LEU A 41 1.12 -9.63 3.65
C LEU A 41 1.09 -10.48 4.94
N VAL A 42 1.42 -11.78 4.83
CA VAL A 42 1.53 -12.69 5.98
C VAL A 42 2.68 -12.27 6.90
N HIS A 43 3.79 -11.80 6.31
CA HIS A 43 4.95 -11.31 7.06
C HIS A 43 4.66 -9.91 7.63
N ALA A 44 4.01 -9.04 6.86
CA ALA A 44 3.60 -7.71 7.30
C ALA A 44 2.72 -7.73 8.56
N ALA A 45 1.81 -8.70 8.64
CA ALA A 45 0.95 -8.89 9.81
C ALA A 45 1.72 -9.17 11.11
N LYS A 46 2.96 -9.66 11.04
CA LYS A 46 3.82 -9.86 12.22
C LYS A 46 4.47 -8.56 12.73
N HIS A 47 4.58 -7.54 11.87
CA HIS A 47 5.25 -6.27 12.22
C HIS A 47 4.28 -5.21 12.71
N GLY A 48 3.16 -5.03 12.00
CA GLY A 48 2.20 -4.01 12.37
C GLY A 48 1.23 -3.63 11.25
N PRO A 49 0.34 -2.67 11.52
CA PRO A 49 -0.64 -2.19 10.54
C PRO A 49 0.00 -1.38 9.41
N LEU A 50 1.10 -0.67 9.65
CA LEU A 50 1.76 0.19 8.65
C LEU A 50 2.30 -0.61 7.46
N GLU A 51 3.00 -1.70 7.72
CA GLU A 51 3.54 -2.57 6.68
C GLU A 51 2.43 -3.21 5.84
N GLN A 52 1.32 -3.60 6.48
CA GLN A 52 0.15 -4.13 5.78
C GLN A 52 -0.51 -3.06 4.90
N LEU A 53 -0.65 -1.84 5.41
CA LEU A 53 -1.21 -0.71 4.66
C LEU A 53 -0.37 -0.38 3.43
N TYR A 54 0.97 -0.42 3.54
CA TYR A 54 1.86 -0.18 2.41
C TYR A 54 1.67 -1.20 1.28
N ILE A 55 1.49 -2.47 1.63
CA ILE A 55 1.22 -3.54 0.65
C ILE A 55 -0.17 -3.36 0.02
N TYR A 56 -1.21 -3.12 0.82
CA TYR A 56 -2.55 -2.94 0.30
C TYR A 56 -2.66 -1.71 -0.61
N ALA A 57 -2.03 -0.59 -0.27
CA ALA A 57 -1.98 0.60 -1.11
C ALA A 57 -1.33 0.30 -2.48
N SER A 58 -0.27 -0.51 -2.48
CA SER A 58 0.42 -0.94 -3.69
C SER A 58 -0.47 -1.81 -4.59
N MET A 59 -1.22 -2.75 -3.99
CA MET A 59 -2.20 -3.58 -4.72
C MET A 59 -3.35 -2.74 -5.29
N VAL A 60 -3.97 -1.89 -4.47
CA VAL A 60 -5.10 -1.04 -4.91
C VAL A 60 -4.66 -0.17 -6.08
N SER A 61 -3.49 0.47 -6.00
CA SER A 61 -2.95 1.26 -7.12
C SER A 61 -2.86 0.45 -8.42
N ALA A 62 -2.38 -0.80 -8.34
CA ALA A 62 -2.28 -1.68 -9.51
C ALA A 62 -3.64 -2.14 -10.05
N ASP A 63 -4.71 -2.13 -9.24
CA ASP A 63 -6.08 -2.37 -9.73
C ASP A 63 -6.55 -1.23 -10.63
N PHE A 64 -6.22 0.02 -10.29
CA PHE A 64 -6.57 1.21 -11.07
C PHE A 64 -5.78 1.33 -12.37
N ASP A 65 -4.53 0.84 -12.42
CA ASP A 65 -3.71 0.84 -13.64
C ASP A 65 -4.32 -0.03 -14.77
N ASN A 66 -5.17 -1.00 -14.43
CA ASN A 66 -5.78 -1.90 -15.41
C ASN A 66 -7.13 -1.38 -15.95
N THR A 67 -7.47 -0.12 -15.67
CA THR A 67 -8.53 0.58 -16.40
C THR A 67 -8.06 0.89 -17.83
N GLY A 68 -8.90 0.62 -18.84
CA GLY A 68 -8.48 0.69 -20.24
C GLY A 68 -7.97 2.08 -20.68
N SER A 69 -8.46 3.15 -20.04
CA SER A 69 -7.89 4.49 -20.12
C SER A 69 -8.24 5.24 -18.83
N ALA A 70 -7.56 6.36 -18.56
CA ALA A 70 -7.85 7.21 -17.39
C ALA A 70 -9.30 7.74 -17.34
N PHE A 71 -9.98 7.78 -18.49
CA PHE A 71 -11.38 8.23 -18.60
C PHE A 71 -12.38 7.07 -18.71
N ALA A 72 -11.90 5.82 -18.75
CA ALA A 72 -12.76 4.66 -18.84
C ALA A 72 -13.21 4.21 -17.45
N ALA A 73 -14.47 3.81 -17.34
CA ALA A 73 -14.95 3.14 -16.14
C ALA A 73 -14.22 1.81 -15.93
N MET A 74 -13.88 1.52 -14.68
CA MET A 74 -13.36 0.21 -14.30
C MET A 74 -14.46 -0.84 -14.43
N LYS A 75 -14.10 -2.06 -14.82
CA LYS A 75 -15.02 -3.20 -14.78
C LYS A 75 -15.48 -3.45 -13.34
N ILE A 76 -16.74 -3.80 -13.16
CA ILE A 76 -17.36 -3.95 -11.83
C ILE A 76 -16.64 -5.00 -10.98
N GLU A 77 -16.13 -6.06 -11.60
CA GLU A 77 -15.39 -7.13 -10.90
C GLU A 77 -14.10 -6.58 -10.30
N MET A 78 -13.34 -5.80 -11.07
CA MET A 78 -12.11 -5.17 -10.59
C MET A 78 -12.38 -4.10 -9.54
N TRP A 79 -13.48 -3.36 -9.70
CA TRP A 79 -13.91 -2.36 -8.72
C TRP A 79 -14.20 -3.02 -7.37
N ASN A 80 -14.93 -4.13 -7.37
CA ASN A 80 -15.23 -4.90 -6.18
C ASN A 80 -13.96 -5.51 -5.55
N GLU A 81 -13.00 -5.95 -6.36
CA GLU A 81 -11.69 -6.40 -5.87
C GLU A 81 -10.91 -5.27 -5.19
N ALA A 82 -10.90 -4.06 -5.74
CA ALA A 82 -10.24 -2.90 -5.15
C ALA A 82 -10.96 -2.48 -3.84
N LEU A 83 -12.29 -2.39 -3.88
CA LEU A 83 -13.12 -2.08 -2.72
C LEU A 83 -12.89 -3.06 -1.56
N THR A 84 -12.78 -4.35 -1.87
CA THR A 84 -12.49 -5.38 -0.86
C THR A 84 -11.15 -5.12 -0.17
N LYS A 85 -10.13 -4.70 -0.90
CA LYS A 85 -8.81 -4.35 -0.32
C LYS A 85 -8.90 -3.08 0.52
N VAL A 86 -9.57 -2.04 0.02
CA VAL A 86 -9.78 -0.79 0.78
C VAL A 86 -10.51 -1.06 2.10
N ASN A 87 -11.55 -1.89 2.09
CA ASN A 87 -12.26 -2.28 3.31
C ASN A 87 -11.35 -3.01 4.33
N LYS A 88 -10.34 -3.77 3.86
CA LYS A 88 -9.32 -4.36 4.75
C LYS A 88 -8.34 -3.32 5.31
N MET A 89 -8.11 -2.21 4.59
CA MET A 89 -7.24 -1.12 5.06
C MET A 89 -7.90 -0.30 6.17
N LEU A 90 -9.23 -0.12 6.16
CA LEU A 90 -9.94 0.72 7.14
C LEU A 90 -9.64 0.38 8.61
N PRO A 91 -9.75 -0.88 9.09
CA PRO A 91 -9.40 -1.20 10.47
C PRO A 91 -7.91 -1.00 10.77
N LEU A 92 -7.03 -1.28 9.80
CA LEU A 92 -5.58 -1.09 9.94
C LEU A 92 -5.21 0.40 10.05
N LEU A 93 -5.92 1.30 9.36
CA LEU A 93 -5.75 2.75 9.50
C LEU A 93 -6.10 3.22 10.91
N VAL A 94 -7.22 2.74 11.45
CA VAL A 94 -7.65 3.06 12.82
C VAL A 94 -6.61 2.55 13.83
N GLU A 95 -6.16 1.30 13.66
CA GLU A 95 -5.13 0.70 14.51
C GLU A 95 -3.81 1.48 14.45
N SER A 96 -3.31 1.76 13.24
CA SER A 96 -2.09 2.54 13.03
C SER A 96 -2.17 3.92 13.66
N HIS A 97 -3.29 4.64 13.48
CA HIS A 97 -3.49 5.94 14.10
C HIS A 97 -3.48 5.85 15.63
N ASN A 98 -4.09 4.82 16.22
CA ASN A 98 -4.09 4.63 17.66
C ASN A 98 -2.69 4.34 18.22
N LEU A 99 -1.87 3.55 17.51
CA LEU A 99 -0.47 3.27 17.89
C LEU A 99 0.41 4.52 17.85
N ILE A 100 0.18 5.41 16.88
CA ILE A 100 0.86 6.71 16.81
C ILE A 100 0.45 7.57 18.01
N LYS A 101 -0.85 7.65 18.29
CA LYS A 101 -1.39 8.43 19.41
C LYS A 101 -0.91 7.93 20.78
N SER A 102 -0.72 6.63 20.94
CA SER A 102 -0.23 6.03 22.19
C SER A 102 1.28 6.16 22.38
N GLY A 103 2.01 6.78 21.43
CA GLY A 103 3.47 6.90 21.48
C GLY A 103 4.18 5.54 21.36
N SER A 104 3.48 4.51 20.87
CA SER A 104 3.98 3.14 20.78
C SER A 104 4.68 2.83 19.46
N THR A 105 4.95 3.87 18.66
CA THR A 105 5.58 3.76 17.35
C THR A 105 6.95 4.43 17.41
N ASP A 106 8.02 3.75 16.99
CA ASP A 106 9.35 4.35 16.84
C ASP A 106 9.23 5.63 15.99
N GLU A 107 9.51 6.79 16.61
CA GLU A 107 9.19 8.15 16.16
C GLU A 107 9.84 8.61 14.83
N LYS A 108 10.43 7.72 14.03
CA LYS A 108 11.19 8.11 12.82
C LYS A 108 10.38 8.20 11.52
N ALA A 109 9.14 7.72 11.47
CA ALA A 109 8.33 7.74 10.23
C ALA A 109 7.28 8.87 10.17
N ALA A 110 6.80 9.37 11.32
CA ALA A 110 5.73 10.38 11.37
C ALA A 110 6.20 11.82 11.13
N ALA A 111 7.51 12.08 11.17
CA ALA A 111 8.07 13.42 11.00
C ALA A 111 8.19 13.89 9.52
N ALA A 112 7.76 13.08 8.56
CA ALA A 112 7.91 13.39 7.13
C ALA A 112 6.72 14.12 6.50
N ASP A 113 5.57 14.28 7.18
CA ASP A 113 4.37 14.84 6.54
C ASP A 113 3.44 15.60 7.49
N THR A 114 4.00 16.43 8.38
CA THR A 114 3.22 17.54 8.96
C THR A 114 3.47 18.81 8.17
N ASP A 115 3.23 18.78 6.87
CA ASP A 115 2.94 19.99 6.11
C ASP A 115 1.44 20.22 6.28
N VAL A 116 1.08 21.09 7.23
CA VAL A 116 -0.31 21.52 7.42
C VAL A 116 -0.67 22.32 6.16
N GLU A 117 -1.30 21.67 5.18
CA GLU A 117 -1.85 22.34 4.01
C GLU A 117 -2.82 23.44 4.47
N ASP A 118 -2.44 24.70 4.24
CA ASP A 118 -3.31 25.86 4.46
C ASP A 118 -4.50 25.74 3.49
N PRO A 119 -5.75 25.63 3.97
CA PRO A 119 -6.94 25.53 3.12
C PRO A 119 -7.19 26.78 2.24
N LYS A 120 -6.34 27.82 2.32
CA LYS A 120 -6.35 29.01 1.45
C LYS A 120 -5.23 29.05 0.41
N SER A 121 -4.39 28.02 0.30
CA SER A 121 -3.31 28.01 -0.68
C SER A 121 -3.85 27.76 -2.10
N HIS A 122 -4.02 28.84 -2.88
CA HIS A 122 -4.39 28.80 -4.30
C HIS A 122 -3.19 28.54 -5.25
N ALA A 123 -2.04 28.09 -4.73
CA ALA A 123 -0.84 27.93 -5.53
C ALA A 123 -0.78 26.57 -6.24
N ARG A 124 -1.63 26.38 -7.26
CA ARG A 124 -1.35 25.52 -8.42
C ARG A 124 -2.29 25.87 -9.59
N LEU A 125 -2.14 27.10 -10.07
CA LEU A 125 -2.51 27.46 -11.44
C LEU A 125 -1.23 27.90 -12.14
N GLN A 126 -0.54 26.93 -12.74
CA GLN A 126 0.34 27.10 -13.90
C GLN A 126 0.63 25.73 -14.51
#